data_AF-A0A3N5MJJ3-F1
#
_entry.id   AF-A0A3N5MJJ3-F1
#
_cell.length_a   1.000
_cell.length_b   1.000
_cell.length_c   1.000
_cell.angle_alpha   90.00
_cell.angle_beta   90.00
_cell.angle_gamma   90.00
#
_symmetry.space_group_name_H-M   'P 1'
#
loop_
_entity.id
_entity.type
_entity.pdbx_description
1 polymer ?
#
loop_
_entity_poly.entity_id
_entity_poly.type
_entity_poly.pdbx_seq_one_letter_code
_entity_poly.pdbx_strand_id
1 'polypeptide(L)' 'MIISQTPLRISFVGGGTDLRSFYQLEDGMVLSSAIDKYVYVIVKERFDDKIYINYSIKEIVSDVSEIQHQLVREAMKKV' A
#
# COMPACT_ATOMS: atom_id res chain seq x y z
N MET A 1 -8.39 -13.11 -11.87
CA MET A 1 -8.72 -11.92 -11.05
C MET A 1 -8.48 -12.28 -9.60
N ILE A 2 -7.70 -11.49 -8.88
CA ILE A 2 -7.39 -11.63 -7.46
C ILE A 2 -7.94 -10.40 -6.76
N ILE A 3 -8.60 -10.60 -5.62
CA ILE A 3 -9.15 -9.53 -4.80
C ILE A 3 -8.58 -9.71 -3.40
N SER A 4 -7.97 -8.64 -2.87
CA SER A 4 -7.55 -8.56 -1.47
C SER A 4 -8.43 -7.56 -0.73
N GLN A 5 -8.80 -7.90 0.49
CA GLN A 5 -9.53 -7.06 1.42
C GLN A 5 -8.67 -6.87 2.66
N THR A 6 -8.24 -5.64 2.92
CA THR A 6 -7.41 -5.31 4.09
C THR A 6 -8.19 -4.43 5.06
N PRO A 7 -8.35 -4.84 6.34
CA PRO A 7 -9.03 -4.00 7.32
C PRO A 7 -8.23 -2.74 7.63
N LEU A 8 -8.94 -1.62 7.81
CA LEU A 8 -8.39 -0.44 8.45
C LEU A 8 -8.23 -0.69 9.95
N ARG A 9 -7.38 0.12 10.58
CA ARG A 9 -7.09 0.03 12.02
C ARG A 9 -7.22 1.37 12.72
N ILE A 10 -7.63 1.35 13.98
CA ILE A 10 -7.57 2.49 14.91
C ILE A 10 -6.44 2.22 15.91
N SER A 11 -5.56 3.19 16.10
CA SER A 11 -4.52 3.16 17.13
C SER A 11 -5.08 3.70 18.45
N PHE A 12 -4.86 2.97 19.54
CA PHE A 12 -5.23 3.41 20.91
C PHE A 12 -4.05 4.06 21.64
N VAL A 13 -2.85 3.47 21.54
CA VAL A 13 -1.62 4.02 22.11
C VAL A 13 -0.41 3.56 21.29
N GLY A 14 0.67 4.35 21.35
CA GLY A 14 1.89 4.14 20.58
C GLY A 14 1.85 4.82 19.20
N GLY A 15 3.03 5.00 18.61
CA GLY A 15 3.23 5.69 17.33
C GLY A 15 4.60 6.37 17.27
N GLY A 16 5.00 6.82 16.08
CA GLY A 16 6.31 7.47 15.86
C GLY A 16 7.51 6.53 15.92
N THR A 17 7.27 5.22 16.06
CA THR A 17 8.31 4.18 16.12
C THR A 17 8.98 3.93 14.78
N ASP A 18 8.39 4.43 13.69
CA ASP A 18 8.91 4.44 12.33
C ASP A 18 9.94 5.57 12.09
N LEU A 19 10.11 6.48 13.04
CA LEU A 19 11.11 7.53 12.96
C LEU A 19 12.52 7.00 13.23
N ARG A 20 13.47 7.38 12.37
CA ARG A 20 14.87 6.96 12.48
C ARG A 20 15.51 7.30 13.81
N SER A 21 15.21 8.48 14.37
CA SER A 21 15.72 8.89 15.67
C SER A 21 15.20 8.03 16.83
N PHE A 22 14.13 7.26 16.63
CA PHE A 22 13.55 6.37 17.62
C PHE A 22 14.03 4.93 17.42
N TYR A 23 13.77 4.31 16.26
CA TYR A 23 14.03 2.88 16.05
C TYR A 23 15.51 2.49 16.08
N GLN A 24 16.42 3.45 15.96
CA GLN A 24 17.86 3.17 16.08
C GLN A 24 18.31 2.95 17.53
N LEU A 25 17.52 3.39 18.51
CA LEU A 25 17.89 3.41 19.92
C LEU A 25 16.98 2.52 20.77
N GLU A 26 15.69 2.44 20.42
CA GLU A 26 14.68 1.77 21.21
C GLU A 26 13.74 0.95 20.31
N ASP A 27 13.18 -0.12 20.88
CA ASP A 27 12.11 -0.88 20.24
C ASP A 27 10.75 -0.15 20.33
N GLY A 28 9.91 -0.34 19.34
CA GLY A 28 8.58 0.24 19.27
C GLY A 28 7.47 -0.73 19.63
N MET A 29 6.44 -0.26 20.35
CA MET A 29 5.21 -1.00 20.56
C MET A 29 3.99 -0.11 20.33
N VAL A 30 2.95 -0.69 19.75
CA VAL A 30 1.66 -0.02 19.53
C VAL A 30 0.53 -0.94 19.96
N LEU A 31 -0.56 -0.36 20.45
CA LEU A 31 -1.83 -1.04 20.67
C LEU A 31 -2.85 -0.49 19.68
N SER A 32 -3.35 -1.34 18.80
CA SER A 32 -4.35 -0.98 17.80
C SER A 32 -5.30 -2.13 17.55
N SER A 33 -6.48 -1.84 17.01
CA SER A 33 -7.44 -2.85 16.57
C SER A 33 -7.85 -2.59 15.13
N ALA A 34 -8.08 -3.68 14.38
CA ALA A 34 -8.85 -3.63 13.15
C ALA A 34 -10.27 -3.13 13.44
N ILE A 35 -10.87 -2.48 12.46
CA ILE A 35 -12.28 -2.05 12.48
C ILE A 35 -13.02 -2.61 11.27
N ASP A 36 -14.35 -2.59 11.33
CA ASP A 36 -15.25 -3.01 10.24
C ASP A 36 -15.31 -1.97 9.10
N LYS A 37 -14.13 -1.65 8.55
CA LYS A 37 -13.88 -0.78 7.40
C LYS A 37 -12.68 -1.35 6.65
N TYR A 38 -12.74 -1.37 5.32
CA TYR A 38 -11.77 -2.11 4.51
C TYR A 38 -11.31 -1.30 3.30
N VAL A 39 -10.07 -1.56 2.89
CA VAL A 39 -9.54 -1.18 1.58
C VAL A 39 -9.50 -2.42 0.70
N TYR A 40 -9.98 -2.29 -0.54
CA TYR A 40 -9.99 -3.36 -1.51
C TYR A 40 -8.95 -3.09 -2.59
N VAL A 41 -8.16 -4.11 -2.90
CA VAL A 41 -7.22 -4.10 -4.03
C VAL A 41 -7.63 -5.21 -4.99
N ILE A 42 -7.87 -4.84 -6.24
CA ILE A 42 -8.32 -5.77 -7.28
C ILE A 42 -7.26 -5.82 -8.36
N VAL A 43 -6.72 -7.00 -8.61
CA VAL A 43 -5.76 -7.25 -9.69
C VAL A 43 -6.39 -8.21 -10.69
N LYS A 44 -6.36 -7.84 -11.97
CA LYS A 44 -6.81 -8.71 -13.05
C LYS A 44 -5.83 -8.67 -14.20
N GLU A 45 -5.62 -9.82 -14.80
CA GLU A 45 -4.89 -9.93 -16.06
C GLU A 45 -5.60 -9.12 -17.14
N ARG A 46 -4.81 -8.51 -18.02
CA ARG A 46 -5.27 -7.71 -19.14
C ARG A 46 -5.03 -8.46 -20.45
N PHE A 47 -5.73 -8.04 -21.49
CA PHE A 47 -5.55 -8.55 -22.85
C PHE A 47 -4.45 -7.80 -23.62
N ASP A 48 -3.79 -6.82 -22.99
CA ASP A 48 -2.66 -6.05 -23.51
C ASP A 48 -1.54 -5.99 -22.46
N ASP A 49 -0.36 -5.56 -22.88
CA ASP A 49 0.84 -5.47 -22.01
C ASP A 49 0.92 -4.14 -21.23
N LYS A 50 -0.17 -3.37 -21.19
CA LYS A 50 -0.20 -2.07 -20.51
C LYS A 50 -0.56 -2.23 -19.03
N ILE A 51 0.01 -1.36 -18.20
CA ILE A 51 -0.31 -1.29 -16.77
C ILE A 51 -1.42 -0.27 -16.57
N TYR A 52 -2.52 -0.71 -15.94
CA TYR A 52 -3.66 0.15 -15.59
C TYR A 52 -3.78 0.24 -14.09
N ILE A 53 -3.72 1.46 -13.56
CA ILE A 53 -3.91 1.73 -12.13
C ILE A 53 -5.07 2.70 -12.00
N ASN A 54 -6.12 2.27 -11.29
CA ASN A 54 -7.29 3.08 -11.04
C ASN A 54 -7.39 3.34 -9.54
N TYR A 55 -7.19 4.59 -9.15
CA TYR A 55 -7.51 5.13 -7.83
C TYR A 55 -8.29 6.43 -8.06
N SER A 56 -8.06 7.48 -7.27
CA SER A 56 -8.58 8.83 -7.53
C SER A 56 -8.19 9.37 -8.92
N ILE A 57 -7.13 8.83 -9.52
CA ILE A 57 -6.67 9.13 -10.88
C ILE A 57 -6.53 7.82 -11.65
N LYS A 58 -6.79 7.86 -12.95
CA LYS A 58 -6.57 6.74 -13.86
C LYS A 58 -5.24 6.90 -14.56
N GLU A 59 -4.35 5.93 -14.36
CA GLU A 59 -3.06 5.85 -15.02
C GLU A 59 -3.05 4.69 -16.01
N ILE A 60 -2.48 4.92 -17.20
CA ILE A 60 -2.24 3.91 -18.22
C ILE A 60 -0.81 4.10 -18.70
N VAL A 61 0.07 3.19 -18.31
CA VAL A 61 1.51 3.29 -18.58
C VAL A 61 2.04 1.99 -19.18
N SER A 62 3.22 2.06 -19.80
CA SER A 62 3.84 0.89 -20.43
C SER A 62 4.93 0.26 -19.56
N ASP A 63 5.50 1.03 -18.63
CA ASP A 63 6.53 0.57 -17.70
C ASP A 63 6.21 0.94 -16.24
N VAL A 64 6.68 0.13 -15.29
CA VAL A 64 6.47 0.35 -13.85
C VAL A 64 7.07 1.71 -13.42
N SER A 65 8.19 2.14 -13.98
CA SER A 65 8.85 3.39 -13.62
C SER A 65 8.02 4.65 -13.95
N GLU A 66 7.09 4.56 -14.89
CA GLU A 66 6.23 5.66 -15.34
C GLU A 66 5.03 5.92 -14.41
N ILE A 67 4.69 4.92 -13.57
CA ILE A 67 3.60 5.02 -12.60
C ILE A 67 3.84 6.21 -11.67
N GLN A 68 2.89 7.12 -11.57
CA GLN A 68 2.95 8.27 -10.67
C GLN A 68 2.64 7.90 -9.22
N HIS A 69 1.67 6.99 -9.01
CA HIS A 69 1.34 6.50 -7.67
C HIS A 69 2.53 5.77 -7.02
N GLN A 70 3.22 6.48 -6.11
CA GLN A 70 4.50 6.03 -5.54
C GLN A 70 4.42 4.65 -4.88
N LEU A 71 3.42 4.42 -4.01
CA LEU A 71 3.31 3.12 -3.32
C LEU A 71 3.08 1.94 -4.27
N VAL A 72 2.24 2.12 -5.30
CA VAL A 72 1.99 1.07 -6.29
C VAL A 72 3.23 0.82 -7.14
N ARG A 73 3.91 1.90 -7.58
CA ARG A 73 5.17 1.80 -8.33
C ARG A 73 6.21 1.00 -7.56
N GLU A 74 6.48 1.36 -6.31
CA GLU A 74 7.51 0.69 -5.51
C GLU A 74 7.11 -0.75 -5.17
N ALA A 75 5.82 -1.03 -4.92
CA ALA A 75 5.35 -2.40 -4.68
C ALA A 75 5.43 -3.32 -5.91
N MET A 76 5.43 -2.76 -7.12
CA MET A 76 5.57 -3.52 -8.36
C MET A 76 7.04 -3.77 -8.78
N LYS A 77 8.01 -3.10 -8.15
CA LYS A 77 9.43 -3.39 -8.37
C LYS A 77 9.78 -4.72 -7.72
N LYS A 78 10.48 -5.60 -8.44
CA LYS A 78 11.01 -6.84 -7.86
C LYS A 78 12.07 -6.49 -6.81
N VAL A 79 11.94 -7.08 -5.62
CA VAL A 79 12.94 -7.03 -4.54
C VAL A 79 13.95 -8.16 -4.75
#